data_AF-A0A383EC15-F1
#
_entry.id   AF-A0A383EC15-F1
#
_cell.length_a   1.000
_cell.length_b   1.000
_cell.length_c   1.000
_cell.angle_alpha   90.00
_cell.angle_beta   90.00
_cell.angle_gamma   90.00
#
_symmetry.space_group_name_H-M   'P 1'
#
loop_
_entity.id
_entity.type
_entity.pdbx_description
1 polymer ?
#
loop_
_entity_poly.entity_id
_entity_poly.type
_entity_poly.pdbx_seq_one_letter_code
_entity_poly.pdbx_strand_id
1 'polypeptide(L)'
;DVYTTDASGLAATRSTFPNPNNHMILPEIISKEPLGPATRQGDDNWADIIRWVYNATVTAEEKGITSANVNSMKTANDPEILRLLGVEGSQGAELGLSKDWAYQIIKQVGNYGEIFERNIGSNTPIGLARGLNDLWTRGGLQYSPPFR
;
A
#
# COMPACT_ATOMS: atom_id res chain seq x y z
N ASP A 1 -16.58 2.86 30.36
CA ASP A 1 -15.16 3.07 30.04
C ASP A 1 -14.98 3.55 28.62
N VAL A 2 -13.85 4.21 28.34
CA VAL A 2 -13.50 4.77 27.02
C VAL A 2 -12.09 4.29 26.67
N TYR A 3 -11.85 4.01 25.39
CA TYR A 3 -10.55 3.59 24.85
C TYR A 3 -10.17 4.54 23.71
N THR A 4 -8.90 4.92 23.61
CA THR A 4 -8.41 5.84 22.58
C THR A 4 -7.10 5.35 21.97
N THR A 5 -7.02 5.43 20.65
CA THR A 5 -5.85 5.17 19.80
C THR A 5 -6.18 5.71 18.39
N ASP A 6 -5.38 5.42 17.37
CA ASP A 6 -5.70 5.80 15.99
C ASP A 6 -7.00 5.11 15.51
N ALA A 7 -7.71 5.72 14.55
CA ALA A 7 -9.02 5.24 14.11
C ALA A 7 -8.98 3.81 13.54
N SER A 8 -7.87 3.43 12.89
CA SER A 8 -7.71 2.07 12.36
C SER A 8 -7.43 1.06 13.47
N GLY A 9 -6.64 1.43 14.47
CA GLY A 9 -6.40 0.67 15.70
C GLY A 9 -7.68 0.47 16.51
N LEU A 10 -8.58 1.46 16.55
CA LEU A 10 -9.91 1.33 17.15
C LEU A 10 -10.77 0.30 16.40
N ALA A 11 -10.80 0.36 15.07
CA ALA A 11 -11.54 -0.60 14.24
C ALA A 11 -11.01 -2.03 14.40
N ALA A 12 -9.68 -2.19 14.39
CA ALA A 12 -9.01 -3.45 14.63
C ALA A 12 -9.32 -4.00 16.03
N THR A 13 -9.17 -3.19 17.07
CA THR A 13 -9.44 -3.60 18.46
C THR A 13 -10.91 -4.02 18.63
N ARG A 14 -11.86 -3.21 18.13
CA ARG A 14 -13.29 -3.52 18.15
C ARG A 14 -13.60 -4.86 17.52
N SER A 15 -12.94 -5.21 16.40
CA SER A 15 -13.17 -6.48 15.68
C SER A 15 -12.79 -7.73 16.49
N THR A 16 -12.00 -7.57 17.57
CA THR A 16 -11.56 -8.69 18.43
C THR A 16 -12.43 -8.89 19.66
N PHE A 17 -13.39 -8.00 19.94
CA PHE A 17 -14.26 -8.12 21.11
C PHE A 17 -15.31 -9.22 20.94
N PRO A 18 -15.80 -9.84 22.04
CA PRO A 18 -16.87 -10.85 21.96
C PRO A 18 -18.16 -10.34 21.33
N ASN A 19 -18.49 -9.06 21.53
CA ASN A 19 -19.69 -8.41 20.99
C ASN A 19 -19.33 -7.07 20.30
N PRO A 20 -18.69 -7.06 19.12
CA PRO A 20 -18.18 -5.84 18.47
C PRO A 20 -19.24 -4.76 18.26
N ASN A 21 -20.49 -5.18 18.00
CA ASN A 21 -21.63 -4.29 17.76
C ASN A 21 -22.07 -3.48 18.99
N ASN A 22 -21.64 -3.86 20.19
CA ASN A 22 -21.89 -3.09 21.41
C ASN A 22 -20.94 -1.89 21.56
N HIS A 23 -19.99 -1.71 20.64
CA HIS A 23 -18.97 -0.68 20.70
C HIS A 23 -19.05 0.25 19.48
N MET A 24 -19.09 1.55 19.74
CA MET A 24 -19.11 2.59 18.73
C MET A 24 -17.76 3.30 18.68
N ILE A 25 -17.28 3.57 17.46
CA ILE A 25 -16.20 4.51 17.21
C ILE A 25 -16.87 5.85 16.94
N LEU A 26 -16.53 6.87 17.72
CA LEU A 26 -17.05 8.21 17.53
C LEU A 26 -16.48 8.84 16.25
N PRO A 27 -17.23 9.71 15.55
CA PRO A 27 -16.83 10.25 14.26
C PRO A 27 -15.71 11.30 14.34
N GLU A 28 -15.46 11.89 15.51
CA GLU A 28 -14.47 12.94 15.69
C GLU A 28 -13.03 12.41 15.52
N ILE A 29 -12.28 13.02 14.61
CA ILE A 29 -10.84 12.81 14.44
C ILE A 29 -10.10 13.99 15.09
N ILE A 30 -9.31 13.72 16.11
CA ILE A 30 -8.66 14.76 16.94
C ILE A 30 -7.14 14.89 16.70
N SER A 31 -6.54 14.03 15.87
CA SER A 31 -5.12 14.07 15.52
C SER A 31 -4.87 13.60 14.08
N LYS A 32 -3.64 13.83 13.59
CA LYS A 32 -3.16 13.33 12.28
C LYS A 32 -2.14 12.23 12.53
N GLU A 33 -2.47 11.00 12.17
CA GLU A 33 -1.61 9.82 12.42
C GLU A 33 -1.21 9.13 11.09
N PRO A 34 -0.30 9.72 10.30
CA PRO A 34 0.14 9.12 9.04
C PRO A 34 1.08 7.94 9.31
N LEU A 35 0.54 6.72 9.25
CA LEU A 35 1.33 5.50 9.39
C LEU A 35 2.14 5.24 8.12
N GLY A 36 3.47 5.26 8.26
CA GLY A 36 4.40 4.98 7.17
C GLY A 36 5.56 4.10 7.63
N PRO A 37 6.32 3.53 6.69
CA PRO A 37 7.52 2.78 7.04
C PRO A 37 8.53 3.66 7.77
N ALA A 38 9.15 3.11 8.81
CA ALA A 38 10.23 3.78 9.55
C ALA A 38 11.54 2.99 9.40
N THR A 39 12.62 3.70 9.10
CA THR A 39 13.98 3.15 8.99
C THR A 39 14.94 3.92 9.89
N ARG A 40 16.13 3.35 10.15
CA ARG A 40 17.19 4.07 10.87
C ARG A 40 17.79 5.15 9.97
N GLN A 41 18.24 6.24 10.59
CA GLN A 41 19.04 7.26 9.90
C GLN A 41 20.43 6.72 9.53
N GLY A 42 21.03 7.29 8.48
CA GLY A 42 22.39 6.95 8.02
C GLY A 42 22.49 5.70 7.16
N ASP A 43 21.35 5.12 6.75
CA ASP A 43 21.27 3.99 5.81
C ASP A 43 20.33 4.36 4.65
N ASP A 44 20.84 5.23 3.78
CA ASP A 44 20.04 5.82 2.70
C ASP A 44 19.59 4.76 1.69
N ASN A 45 20.44 3.78 1.40
CA ASN A 45 20.08 2.67 0.50
C ASN A 45 18.91 1.85 1.04
N TRP A 46 18.92 1.54 2.34
CA TRP A 46 17.79 0.82 2.96
C TRP A 46 16.52 1.68 2.98
N ALA A 47 16.63 2.97 3.28
CA ALA A 47 15.51 3.90 3.22
C ALA A 47 14.91 3.98 1.80
N ASP A 48 15.76 4.00 0.77
CA ASP A 48 15.34 4.01 -0.63
C ASP A 48 14.61 2.72 -1.02
N ILE A 49 15.14 1.56 -0.65
CA ILE A 49 14.48 0.27 -0.89
C ILE A 49 13.07 0.26 -0.29
N ILE A 50 12.94 0.61 0.99
CA ILE A 50 11.65 0.59 1.69
C ILE A 50 10.67 1.60 1.07
N ARG A 51 11.14 2.80 0.73
CA ARG A 51 10.35 3.83 0.06
C ARG A 51 9.83 3.33 -1.29
N TRP A 52 10.69 2.70 -2.09
CA TRP A 52 10.31 2.23 -3.42
C TRP A 52 9.44 0.96 -3.40
N VAL A 53 9.59 0.08 -2.40
CA VAL A 53 8.68 -1.05 -2.15
C VAL A 53 7.24 -0.55 -1.99
N TYR A 54 7.02 0.46 -1.13
CA TYR A 54 5.69 1.04 -0.95
C TYR A 54 5.16 1.68 -2.25
N ASN A 55 5.97 2.53 -2.89
CA ASN A 55 5.58 3.23 -4.11
C ASN A 55 5.25 2.27 -5.27
N ALA A 56 5.97 1.16 -5.40
CA ALA A 56 5.66 0.12 -6.40
C ALA A 56 4.25 -0.45 -6.22
N THR A 57 3.80 -0.67 -4.98
CA THR A 57 2.44 -1.17 -4.71
C THR A 57 1.37 -0.14 -5.07
N VAL A 58 1.64 1.16 -4.85
CA VAL A 58 0.71 2.26 -5.16
C VAL A 58 0.63 2.46 -6.68
N THR A 59 1.76 2.56 -7.39
CA THR A 59 1.76 2.66 -8.86
C THR A 59 1.13 1.44 -9.52
N ALA A 60 1.36 0.23 -8.99
CA ALA A 60 0.70 -0.97 -9.49
C ALA A 60 -0.83 -0.86 -9.40
N GLU A 61 -1.37 -0.35 -8.29
CA GLU A 61 -2.80 -0.13 -8.14
C GLU A 61 -3.31 0.93 -9.14
N GLU A 62 -2.60 2.05 -9.25
CA GLU A 62 -2.93 3.14 -10.17
C GLU A 62 -2.95 2.70 -11.64
N LYS A 63 -2.05 1.78 -12.01
CA LYS A 63 -1.95 1.19 -13.35
C LYS A 63 -2.81 -0.05 -13.56
N GLY A 64 -3.62 -0.45 -12.57
CA GLY A 64 -4.48 -1.64 -12.66
C GLY A 64 -3.72 -2.96 -12.71
N ILE A 65 -2.47 -2.99 -12.24
CA ILE A 65 -1.64 -4.19 -12.15
C ILE A 65 -1.96 -4.89 -10.83
N THR A 66 -2.29 -6.17 -10.90
CA THR A 66 -2.66 -7.01 -9.76
C THR A 66 -1.74 -8.23 -9.69
N SER A 67 -1.73 -8.92 -8.55
CA SER A 67 -1.04 -10.21 -8.40
C SER A 67 -1.46 -11.26 -9.46
N ALA A 68 -2.70 -11.15 -9.95
CA ALA A 68 -3.27 -12.03 -10.97
C ALA A 68 -2.80 -11.70 -12.40
N ASN A 69 -2.69 -10.42 -12.77
CA ASN A 69 -2.37 -10.00 -14.13
C ASN A 69 -0.91 -9.55 -14.35
N VAL A 70 -0.10 -9.43 -13.30
CA VAL A 70 1.27 -8.88 -13.38
C VAL A 70 2.14 -9.57 -14.44
N ASN A 71 1.91 -10.86 -14.72
CA ASN A 71 2.61 -11.59 -15.76
C ASN A 71 2.30 -11.05 -17.17
N SER A 72 1.02 -10.79 -17.48
CA SER A 72 0.62 -10.26 -18.79
C SER A 72 0.98 -8.79 -18.96
N MET A 73 1.11 -8.05 -17.85
CA MET A 73 1.48 -6.63 -17.91
C MET A 73 2.93 -6.39 -18.34
N LYS A 74 3.78 -7.43 -18.39
CA LYS A 74 5.15 -7.35 -18.95
C LYS A 74 5.19 -7.03 -20.46
N THR A 75 4.07 -7.15 -21.16
CA THR A 75 3.95 -6.79 -22.58
C THR A 75 3.01 -5.61 -22.81
N ALA A 76 2.71 -4.83 -21.76
CA ALA A 76 1.85 -3.66 -21.87
C ALA A 76 2.50 -2.57 -22.74
N ASN A 77 1.69 -1.83 -23.50
CA ASN A 77 2.15 -0.67 -24.26
C ASN A 77 2.16 0.61 -23.39
N ASP A 78 2.76 0.52 -22.20
CA ASP A 78 2.97 1.64 -21.27
C ASP A 78 4.42 1.55 -20.74
N PRO A 79 5.31 2.49 -21.12
CA PRO A 79 6.71 2.47 -20.67
C PRO A 79 6.89 2.50 -19.15
N GLU A 80 5.99 3.14 -18.40
CA GLU A 80 6.06 3.17 -16.94
C GLU A 80 5.78 1.78 -16.35
N ILE A 81 4.83 1.04 -16.93
CA ILE A 81 4.58 -0.35 -16.56
C ILE A 81 5.80 -1.21 -16.87
N LEU A 82 6.42 -1.04 -18.04
CA LEU A 82 7.61 -1.80 -18.42
C LEU A 82 8.80 -1.52 -17.51
N ARG A 83 9.00 -0.27 -17.07
CA ARG A 83 10.02 0.09 -16.07
C ARG A 83 9.71 -0.48 -14.70
N LEU A 84 8.48 -0.30 -14.21
CA LEU A 84 8.02 -0.84 -12.93
C LEU A 84 8.23 -2.36 -12.85
N LEU A 85 7.93 -3.09 -13.92
CA LEU A 85 8.02 -4.56 -13.93
C LEU A 85 9.42 -5.09 -14.30
N GLY A 86 10.41 -4.21 -14.47
CA GLY A 86 11.78 -4.60 -14.79
C GLY A 86 11.96 -5.14 -16.21
N VAL A 87 11.04 -4.83 -17.13
CA VAL A 87 11.21 -5.13 -18.57
C VAL A 87 12.19 -4.14 -19.19
N GLU A 88 12.11 -2.88 -18.79
CA GLU A 88 13.00 -1.80 -19.19
C GLU A 88 13.66 -1.12 -17.97
N GLY A 89 14.70 -0.32 -18.20
CA GLY A 89 15.39 0.45 -17.16
C GLY A 89 16.37 -0.34 -16.29
N SER A 90 17.00 0.38 -15.34
CA SER A 90 18.09 -0.09 -14.46
C SER A 90 17.79 0.06 -12.96
N GLN A 91 16.57 0.48 -12.60
CA GLN A 91 16.19 0.83 -11.22
C GLN A 91 16.49 -0.27 -10.19
N GLY A 92 16.35 -1.55 -10.55
CA GLY A 92 16.75 -2.65 -9.67
C GLY A 92 18.23 -2.59 -9.29
N ALA A 93 19.13 -2.41 -10.25
CA ALA A 93 20.57 -2.31 -9.99
C ALA A 93 20.93 -1.05 -9.19
N GLU A 94 20.25 0.07 -9.44
CA GLU A 94 20.41 1.33 -8.68
C GLU A 94 20.03 1.16 -7.20
N LEU A 95 19.07 0.27 -6.90
CA LEU A 95 18.67 -0.10 -5.53
C LEU A 95 19.49 -1.27 -4.96
N GLY A 96 20.42 -1.85 -5.73
CA GLY A 96 21.13 -3.08 -5.33
C GLY A 96 20.26 -4.34 -5.30
N LEU A 97 19.16 -4.37 -6.06
CA LEU A 97 18.19 -5.46 -6.15
C LEU A 97 18.18 -6.11 -7.55
N SER A 98 17.46 -7.22 -7.70
CA SER A 98 17.20 -7.80 -9.02
C SER A 98 16.34 -6.85 -9.85
N LYS A 99 16.49 -6.91 -11.19
CA LYS A 99 15.74 -6.05 -12.11
C LYS A 99 14.22 -6.16 -11.93
N ASP A 100 13.72 -7.33 -11.55
CA ASP A 100 12.31 -7.66 -11.38
C ASP A 100 11.78 -7.46 -9.95
N TRP A 101 12.49 -6.72 -9.08
CA TRP A 101 12.13 -6.57 -7.66
C TRP A 101 10.67 -6.16 -7.43
N ALA A 102 10.18 -5.16 -8.17
CA ALA A 102 8.80 -4.68 -8.04
C ALA A 102 7.78 -5.67 -8.60
N TYR A 103 8.11 -6.36 -9.70
CA TYR A 103 7.31 -7.49 -10.19
C TYR A 103 7.15 -8.57 -9.10
N GLN A 104 8.23 -8.91 -8.38
CA GLN A 104 8.19 -9.91 -7.32
C GLN A 104 7.27 -9.50 -6.16
N ILE A 105 7.31 -8.23 -5.75
CA ILE A 105 6.41 -7.69 -4.73
C ILE A 105 4.96 -7.84 -5.19
N ILE A 106 4.61 -7.31 -6.36
CA ILE A 106 3.24 -7.34 -6.88
C ILE A 106 2.76 -8.79 -7.04
N LYS A 107 3.64 -9.69 -7.49
CA LYS A 107 3.29 -11.10 -7.67
C LYS A 107 2.97 -11.81 -6.36
N GLN A 108 3.71 -11.51 -5.30
CA GLN A 108 3.62 -12.22 -4.02
C GLN A 108 2.60 -11.59 -3.07
N VAL A 109 2.55 -10.26 -3.00
CA VAL A 109 1.72 -9.53 -2.04
C VAL A 109 0.66 -8.64 -2.66
N GLY A 110 0.58 -8.56 -3.99
CA GLY A 110 -0.37 -7.71 -4.71
C GLY A 110 -0.03 -6.22 -4.68
N ASN A 111 -0.88 -5.42 -5.32
CA ASN A 111 -0.82 -3.97 -5.25
C ASN A 111 -1.37 -3.42 -3.93
N TYR A 112 -1.30 -2.10 -3.73
CA TYR A 112 -1.72 -1.45 -2.48
C TYR A 112 -3.19 -1.73 -2.13
N GLY A 113 -4.09 -1.67 -3.12
CA GLY A 113 -5.50 -1.98 -2.96
C GLY A 113 -5.75 -3.44 -2.56
N GLU A 114 -5.05 -4.41 -3.18
CA GLU A 114 -5.15 -5.83 -2.80
C GLU A 114 -4.66 -6.07 -1.36
N ILE A 115 -3.59 -5.38 -0.96
CA ILE A 115 -3.07 -5.42 0.42
C ILE A 115 -4.10 -4.83 1.39
N PHE A 116 -4.68 -3.67 1.07
CA PHE A 116 -5.69 -3.02 1.91
C PHE A 116 -6.92 -3.91 2.08
N GLU A 117 -7.52 -4.34 0.97
CA GLU A 117 -8.79 -5.07 0.97
C GLU A 117 -8.70 -6.43 1.67
N ARG A 118 -7.57 -7.15 1.54
CA ARG A 118 -7.44 -8.46 2.19
C ARG A 118 -7.28 -8.37 3.72
N ASN A 119 -6.73 -7.26 4.22
CA ASN A 119 -6.31 -7.15 5.62
C ASN A 119 -7.28 -6.34 6.46
N ILE A 120 -7.66 -5.15 5.98
CA ILE A 120 -8.42 -4.18 6.77
C ILE A 120 -9.66 -3.64 6.05
N GLY A 121 -9.83 -3.98 4.77
CA GLY A 121 -10.89 -3.42 3.93
C GLY A 121 -12.29 -3.86 4.31
N SER A 122 -13.23 -3.45 3.47
CA SER A 122 -14.68 -3.60 3.68
C SER A 122 -15.14 -5.05 3.88
N ASN A 123 -14.40 -6.01 3.32
CA ASN A 123 -14.72 -7.43 3.37
C ASN A 123 -14.04 -8.19 4.52
N THR A 124 -13.37 -7.48 5.43
CA THR A 124 -12.76 -8.08 6.63
C THR A 124 -13.59 -7.74 7.87
N PRO A 125 -13.39 -8.44 9.01
CA PRO A 125 -14.02 -8.06 10.28
C PRO A 125 -13.71 -6.63 10.74
N ILE A 126 -12.64 -6.03 10.21
CA ILE A 126 -12.26 -4.63 10.50
C ILE A 126 -13.14 -3.66 9.71
N GLY A 127 -13.41 -3.95 8.43
CA GLY A 127 -14.45 -3.29 7.65
C GLY A 127 -14.17 -1.82 7.32
N LEU A 128 -12.92 -1.42 7.13
CA LEU A 128 -12.58 -0.03 6.80
C LEU A 128 -12.85 0.28 5.33
N ALA A 129 -13.46 1.43 5.08
CA ALA A 129 -13.45 2.05 3.76
C ALA A 129 -12.08 2.68 3.47
N ARG A 130 -11.75 2.86 2.18
CA ARG A 130 -10.47 3.43 1.74
C ARG A 130 -10.22 4.84 2.30
N GLY A 131 -11.18 5.75 2.17
CA GLY A 131 -11.07 7.12 2.69
C GLY A 131 -9.78 7.82 2.22
N LEU A 132 -9.00 8.37 3.15
CA LEU A 132 -7.71 9.01 2.84
C LEU A 132 -6.67 8.03 2.27
N ASN A 133 -6.84 6.72 2.47
CA ASN A 133 -5.99 5.68 1.88
C ASN A 133 -6.43 5.29 0.46
N ASP A 134 -7.40 5.97 -0.15
CA ASP A 134 -7.66 5.80 -1.58
C ASP A 134 -6.53 6.43 -2.43
N LEU A 135 -6.48 6.08 -3.72
CA LEU A 135 -5.59 6.73 -4.67
C LEU A 135 -5.93 8.21 -4.77
N TRP A 136 -4.90 9.02 -5.02
CA TRP A 136 -5.06 10.46 -5.24
C TRP A 136 -6.03 10.78 -6.39
N THR A 137 -6.05 9.97 -7.45
CA THR A 137 -6.98 10.08 -8.58
C THR A 137 -8.44 9.76 -8.22
N ARG A 138 -8.67 9.17 -7.05
CA ARG A 138 -9.99 8.80 -6.51
C ARG A 138 -10.36 9.57 -5.24
N GLY A 139 -9.68 10.69 -4.99
CA GLY A 139 -9.97 11.59 -3.87
C GLY A 139 -9.28 11.23 -2.54
N GLY A 140 -8.38 10.23 -2.54
CA GLY A 140 -7.54 9.92 -1.40
C GLY A 140 -6.18 10.62 -1.43
N LEU A 141 -5.23 10.15 -0.64
CA LEU A 141 -3.90 10.75 -0.47
C LEU A 141 -2.74 9.82 -0.89
N GLN A 142 -3.04 8.58 -1.31
CA GLN A 142 -1.99 7.66 -1.77
C GLN A 142 -1.51 8.10 -3.15
N TYR A 143 -0.27 8.59 -3.19
CA TYR A 143 0.38 9.14 -4.38
C TYR A 143 1.80 8.59 -4.45
N SER A 144 2.14 7.96 -5.58
CA SER A 144 3.50 7.51 -5.85
C SER A 144 4.24 8.50 -6.76
N PRO A 145 5.53 8.80 -6.51
CA PRO A 145 6.40 9.33 -7.54
C PRO A 145 6.42 8.41 -8.78
N PRO A 146 6.65 8.96 -9.98
CA PRO A 146 6.61 8.18 -11.22
C PRO A 146 7.79 7.22 -11.34
N PHE A 147 7.55 6.06 -11.97
CA PHE A 147 8.58 5.11 -12.36
C PHE A 147 9.13 5.49 -13.75
N ARG A 148 10.21 6.27 -13.73
CA ARG A 148 10.78 6.90 -14.93
C ARG A 148 12.22 6.53 -15.18
#